data_AF-A0A496QSJ8-F1
#
_entry.id   AF-A0A496QSJ8-F1
#
_cell.length_a   1.000
_cell.length_b   1.000
_cell.length_c   1.000
_cell.angle_alpha   90.00
_cell.angle_beta   90.00
_cell.angle_gamma   90.00
#
_symmetry.space_group_name_H-M   'P 1'
#
loop_
_entity.id
_entity.type
_entity.pdbx_description
1 polymer ?
#
loop_
_entity_poly.entity_id
_entity_poly.type
_entity_poly.pdbx_seq_one_letter_code
_entity_poly.pdbx_strand_id
1 'polypeptide(L)'
;MTRSFASGLACMTATEEDQKKVEEVLLEMKELNSRDEDSMIRYRNLNHLFHSRLVTPCQNKYLVKMHENALKRVKWCYNLSILRSRDFIISYEEHKEIFKAFISRNRLLVENLIREHVANAGIRFQAEYEKKKEA
;
A
#
# COMPACT_ATOMS: atom_id res chain seq x y z
N MET A 1 4.16 -9.14 6.09
CA MET A 1 5.27 -9.27 7.07
C MET A 1 6.49 -8.47 6.68
N THR A 2 7.13 -8.71 5.52
CA THR A 2 8.32 -7.94 5.09
C THR A 2 8.02 -6.45 4.90
N ARG A 3 6.91 -6.10 4.23
CA ARG A 3 6.46 -4.70 4.07
C ARG A 3 6.27 -3.99 5.41
N SER A 4 5.44 -4.56 6.30
CA SER A 4 5.13 -3.96 7.60
C SER A 4 6.40 -3.67 8.38
N PHE A 5 7.29 -4.67 8.52
CA PHE A 5 8.52 -4.53 9.27
C PHE A 5 9.49 -3.52 8.65
N ALA A 6 9.68 -3.56 7.33
CA ALA A 6 10.57 -2.63 6.64
C ALA A 6 10.05 -1.18 6.73
N SER A 7 8.74 -0.95 6.57
CA SER A 7 8.13 0.36 6.74
C SER A 7 8.16 0.87 8.19
N GLY A 8 8.00 -0.02 9.17
CA GLY A 8 8.15 0.31 10.59
C GLY A 8 9.57 0.73 10.96
N LEU A 9 10.60 0.14 10.33
CA LEU A 9 11.97 0.62 10.46
C LEU A 9 12.20 1.92 9.68
N ALA A 10 11.69 2.00 8.45
CA ALA A 10 11.82 3.18 7.60
C ALA A 10 11.22 4.43 8.25
N CYS A 11 10.07 4.34 8.92
CA CYS A 11 9.43 5.51 9.55
C CYS A 11 10.31 6.14 10.64
N MET A 12 11.19 5.35 11.28
CA MET A 12 12.10 5.85 12.31
C MET A 12 13.24 6.70 11.71
N THR A 13 13.64 6.45 10.46
CA THR A 13 14.80 7.08 9.82
C THR A 13 14.46 7.92 8.59
N ALA A 14 13.20 7.89 8.12
CA ALA A 14 12.74 8.63 6.96
C ALA A 14 13.00 10.14 7.13
N THR A 15 13.50 10.76 6.07
CA THR A 15 13.71 12.21 6.00
C THR A 15 12.40 12.93 5.67
N GLU A 16 12.37 14.25 5.84
CA GLU A 16 11.23 15.07 5.40
C GLU A 16 10.95 14.90 3.90
N GLU A 17 12.02 14.78 3.09
CA GLU A 17 11.93 14.51 1.67
C GLU A 17 11.31 13.13 1.35
N ASP A 18 11.61 12.12 2.17
CA ASP A 18 10.97 10.80 2.04
C ASP A 18 9.48 10.88 2.39
N GLN A 19 9.12 11.62 3.45
CA GLN A 19 7.74 11.81 3.87
C GLN A 19 6.94 12.56 2.80
N LYS A 20 7.52 13.63 2.23
CA LYS A 20 6.92 14.40 1.14
C LYS A 20 6.63 13.53 -0.08
N LYS A 21 7.56 12.65 -0.48
CA LYS A 21 7.34 11.69 -1.58
C LYS A 21 6.18 10.73 -1.33
N VAL A 22 5.92 10.36 -0.08
CA VAL A 22 4.75 9.53 0.27
C VAL A 22 3.47 10.38 0.23
N GLU A 23 3.52 11.61 0.73
CA GLU A 23 2.41 12.56 0.72
C GLU A 23 1.96 12.91 -0.71
N GLU A 24 2.88 13.18 -1.62
CA GLU A 24 2.59 13.47 -3.03
C GLU A 24 1.77 12.34 -3.66
N VAL A 25 2.12 11.09 -3.38
CA VAL A 25 1.36 9.92 -3.87
C VAL A 25 -0.05 9.88 -3.29
N LEU A 26 -0.23 10.22 -2.00
CA LEU A 26 -1.55 10.29 -1.37
C LEU A 26 -2.41 11.42 -1.95
N LEU A 27 -1.80 12.56 -2.26
CA LEU A 27 -2.49 13.67 -2.92
C LEU A 27 -2.93 13.25 -4.32
N GLU A 28 -2.06 12.62 -5.10
CA GLU A 28 -2.43 12.09 -6.41
C GLU A 28 -3.57 11.05 -6.32
N MET A 29 -3.55 10.17 -5.32
CA MET A 29 -4.63 9.20 -5.10
C MET A 29 -5.97 9.86 -4.82
N LYS A 30 -5.97 10.98 -4.10
CA LYS A 30 -7.19 11.71 -3.69
C LYS A 30 -7.95 12.28 -4.87
N GLU A 31 -7.22 12.73 -5.89
CA GLU A 31 -7.81 13.39 -7.07
C GLU A 31 -8.41 12.41 -8.08
N LEU A 32 -8.23 11.09 -7.88
CA LEU A 32 -8.71 10.07 -8.80
C LEU A 32 -10.20 9.75 -8.58
N ASN A 33 -10.92 9.54 -9.68
CA ASN A 33 -12.35 9.23 -9.65
C ASN A 33 -12.58 7.71 -9.65
N SER A 34 -13.14 7.17 -8.56
CA SER A 34 -13.41 5.73 -8.42
C SER A 34 -14.42 5.14 -9.42
N ARG A 35 -15.14 5.97 -10.19
CA ARG A 35 -16.09 5.52 -11.24
C ARG A 35 -15.47 5.44 -12.63
N ASP A 36 -14.26 5.95 -12.79
CA ASP A 36 -13.54 5.99 -14.06
C ASP A 36 -12.51 4.86 -14.13
N GLU A 37 -12.48 4.11 -15.24
CA GLU A 37 -11.64 2.92 -15.38
C GLU A 37 -10.15 3.28 -15.42
N ASP A 38 -9.80 4.36 -16.11
CA ASP A 38 -8.42 4.86 -16.18
C ASP A 38 -7.92 5.30 -14.80
N SER A 39 -8.78 5.99 -14.04
CA SER A 39 -8.52 6.34 -12.64
C SER A 39 -8.31 5.10 -11.75
N MET A 40 -9.07 4.03 -11.96
CA MET A 40 -8.89 2.77 -11.23
C MET A 40 -7.54 2.11 -11.57
N ILE A 41 -7.12 2.10 -12.83
CA ILE A 41 -5.80 1.61 -13.25
C ILE A 41 -4.69 2.46 -12.63
N ARG A 42 -4.82 3.79 -12.69
CA ARG A 42 -3.86 4.72 -12.12
C ARG A 42 -3.75 4.55 -10.60
N TYR A 43 -4.87 4.35 -9.90
CA TYR A 43 -4.86 4.12 -8.46
C TYR A 43 -4.11 2.85 -8.09
N ARG A 44 -4.24 1.76 -8.85
CA ARG A 44 -3.45 0.52 -8.59
C ARG A 44 -1.95 0.79 -8.70
N ASN A 45 -1.53 1.60 -9.67
CA ASN A 45 -0.13 2.00 -9.82
C ASN A 45 0.34 2.89 -8.65
N LEU A 46 -0.47 3.87 -8.26
CA LEU A 46 -0.17 4.71 -7.10
C LEU A 46 -0.14 3.89 -5.81
N ASN A 47 -1.00 2.89 -5.65
CA ASN A 47 -1.00 1.99 -4.49
C ASN A 47 0.33 1.25 -4.36
N HIS A 48 0.83 0.70 -5.47
CA HIS A 48 2.16 0.10 -5.50
C HIS A 48 3.26 1.11 -5.16
N LEU A 49 3.17 2.32 -5.71
CA LEU A 49 4.16 3.37 -5.46
C LEU A 49 4.15 3.81 -3.99
N PHE A 50 2.98 3.99 -3.38
CA PHE A 50 2.81 4.35 -1.97
C PHE A 50 3.54 3.36 -1.06
N HIS A 51 3.26 2.07 -1.21
CA HIS A 51 3.94 1.04 -0.43
C HIS A 51 5.44 0.96 -0.68
N SER A 52 5.89 1.20 -1.92
CA SER A 52 7.31 1.26 -2.24
C SER A 52 7.98 2.42 -1.51
N ARG A 53 7.38 3.63 -1.54
CA ARG A 53 7.88 4.83 -0.86
C ARG A 53 7.94 4.68 0.66
N LEU A 54 7.02 3.91 1.26
CA LEU A 54 7.09 3.59 2.69
C LEU A 54 8.26 2.67 3.05
N VAL A 55 8.76 1.85 2.11
CA VAL A 55 9.81 0.86 2.36
C VAL A 55 11.20 1.38 1.99
N THR A 56 11.32 2.20 0.93
CA THR A 56 12.61 2.70 0.41
C THR A 56 13.52 3.32 1.49
N PRO A 57 13.04 4.11 2.47
CA PRO A 57 13.90 4.71 3.48
C PRO A 57 14.46 3.73 4.52
N CYS A 58 14.10 2.44 4.45
CA CYS A 58 14.63 1.41 5.32
C CYS A 58 16.14 1.24 5.06
N GLN A 59 16.96 1.48 6.09
CA GLN A 59 18.42 1.36 5.99
C GLN A 59 18.90 -0.07 5.68
N ASN A 60 18.10 -1.08 6.00
CA ASN A 60 18.42 -2.46 5.68
C ASN A 60 18.07 -2.78 4.21
N LYS A 61 19.06 -2.62 3.34
CA LYS A 61 18.94 -2.88 1.89
C LYS A 61 18.51 -4.32 1.56
N TYR A 62 18.81 -5.30 2.41
CA TYR A 62 18.35 -6.68 2.20
C TYR A 62 16.85 -6.81 2.42
N LEU A 63 16.28 -6.14 3.43
CA LEU A 63 14.83 -6.11 3.65
C LEU A 63 14.10 -5.42 2.51
N VAL A 64 14.64 -4.31 2.00
CA VAL A 64 14.10 -3.62 0.81
C VAL A 64 14.10 -4.58 -0.39
N LYS A 65 15.23 -5.25 -0.67
CA LYS A 65 15.34 -6.21 -1.79
C LYS A 65 14.42 -7.42 -1.62
N MET A 66 14.26 -7.95 -0.41
CA MET A 66 13.31 -9.03 -0.11
C MET A 66 11.87 -8.59 -0.37
N HIS A 67 11.52 -7.37 0.04
CA HIS A 67 10.21 -6.79 -0.22
C HIS A 67 9.92 -6.69 -1.73
N GLU A 68 10.85 -6.12 -2.49
CA GLU A 68 10.74 -5.98 -3.95
C GLU A 68 10.60 -7.33 -4.65
N ASN A 69 11.42 -8.31 -4.26
CA ASN A 69 11.40 -9.65 -4.84
C ASN A 69 10.09 -10.39 -4.55
N ALA A 70 9.55 -10.26 -3.34
CA ALA A 70 8.26 -10.82 -3.00
C ALA A 70 7.15 -10.16 -3.83
N LEU A 71 7.14 -8.81 -3.89
CA LEU A 71 6.16 -8.05 -4.66
C LEU A 71 6.10 -8.44 -6.14
N LYS A 72 7.25 -8.60 -6.79
CA LYS A 72 7.32 -8.97 -8.22
C LYS A 72 6.55 -10.26 -8.52
N ARG A 73 6.59 -11.24 -7.61
CA ARG A 73 5.94 -12.55 -7.80
C ARG A 73 4.43 -12.52 -7.57
N VAL A 74 3.95 -11.62 -6.73
CA VAL A 74 2.53 -11.53 -6.34
C VAL A 74 1.83 -10.29 -6.93
N LYS A 75 2.49 -9.55 -7.83
CA LYS A 75 1.95 -8.31 -8.42
C LYS A 75 0.58 -8.53 -9.08
N TRP A 76 0.38 -9.67 -9.74
CA TRP A 76 -0.88 -10.02 -10.38
C TRP A 76 -2.06 -10.12 -9.39
N CYS A 77 -1.82 -10.57 -8.16
CA CYS A 77 -2.85 -10.64 -7.12
C CYS A 77 -3.33 -9.25 -6.67
N TYR A 78 -2.44 -8.25 -6.64
CA TYR A 78 -2.79 -6.89 -6.20
C TYR A 78 -3.75 -6.19 -7.15
N ASN A 79 -3.70 -6.52 -8.45
CA ASN A 79 -4.68 -6.01 -9.40
C ASN A 79 -6.11 -6.49 -9.08
N LEU A 80 -6.23 -7.61 -8.36
CA LEU A 80 -7.50 -8.22 -7.97
C LEU A 80 -7.99 -7.76 -6.58
N SER A 81 -7.17 -7.07 -5.77
CA SER A 81 -7.58 -6.59 -4.44
C SER A 81 -8.23 -5.20 -4.43
N ILE A 82 -8.18 -4.49 -5.56
CA ILE A 82 -8.82 -3.18 -5.79
C ILE A 82 -9.57 -3.27 -7.12
N LEU A 83 -10.73 -3.94 -7.09
CA LEU A 83 -11.54 -4.17 -8.29
C LEU A 83 -12.80 -3.30 -8.32
N ARG A 84 -13.26 -2.83 -7.17
CA ARG A 84 -14.52 -2.07 -7.06
C ARG A 84 -14.26 -0.66 -6.55
N SER A 85 -15.12 0.26 -6.94
CA SER A 85 -15.10 1.67 -6.49
C SER A 85 -15.16 1.81 -4.97
N ARG A 86 -15.83 0.89 -4.26
CA ARG A 86 -15.86 0.86 -2.79
C ARG A 86 -14.50 0.53 -2.18
N ASP A 87 -13.76 -0.39 -2.79
CA ASP A 87 -12.43 -0.82 -2.30
C ASP A 87 -11.40 0.30 -2.42
N PHE A 88 -11.56 1.14 -3.44
CA PHE A 88 -10.75 2.34 -3.67
C PHE A 88 -10.84 3.33 -2.52
N ILE A 89 -12.07 3.65 -2.06
CA ILE A 89 -12.31 4.61 -0.98
C ILE A 89 -11.76 4.06 0.35
N ILE A 90 -12.03 2.79 0.64
CA ILE A 90 -11.56 2.13 1.86
C ILE A 90 -10.02 2.09 1.88
N SER A 91 -9.39 1.67 0.78
CA SER A 91 -7.93 1.61 0.68
C SER A 91 -7.30 2.99 0.85
N TYR A 92 -7.94 4.05 0.38
CA TYR A 92 -7.43 5.42 0.53
C TYR A 92 -7.43 5.87 1.99
N GLU A 93 -8.51 5.61 2.72
CA GLU A 93 -8.58 5.91 4.15
C GLU A 93 -7.57 5.09 4.95
N GLU A 94 -7.39 3.80 4.63
CA GLU A 94 -6.32 2.97 5.22
C GLU A 94 -4.93 3.59 4.98
N HIS A 95 -4.64 4.07 3.76
CA HIS A 95 -3.35 4.71 3.44
C HIS A 95 -3.13 6.02 4.20
N LYS A 96 -4.17 6.83 4.40
CA LYS A 96 -4.09 8.06 5.21
C LYS A 96 -3.68 7.77 6.65
N GLU A 97 -4.30 6.77 7.27
CA GLU A 97 -3.96 6.40 8.65
C GLU A 97 -2.55 5.81 8.75
N ILE A 98 -2.14 4.99 7.78
CA ILE A 98 -0.76 4.51 7.70
C ILE A 98 0.24 5.67 7.59
N PHE A 99 -0.04 6.66 6.75
CA PHE A 99 0.85 7.81 6.57
C PHE A 99 0.93 8.70 7.82
N LYS A 100 -0.20 8.96 8.49
CA LYS A 100 -0.21 9.65 9.79
C LYS A 100 0.66 8.94 10.83
N ALA A 101 0.58 7.61 10.89
CA ALA A 101 1.43 6.80 11.76
C ALA A 101 2.91 6.88 11.33
N PHE A 102 3.18 6.93 10.02
CA PHE A 102 4.53 7.00 9.45
C PHE A 102 5.22 8.33 9.80
N ILE A 103 4.55 9.47 9.61
CA ILE A 103 5.12 10.80 9.89
C ILE A 103 5.28 11.05 11.40
N SER A 104 4.41 10.46 12.23
CA SER A 104 4.56 10.48 13.69
C SER A 104 5.64 9.53 14.20
N ARG A 105 6.34 8.83 13.30
CA ARG A 105 7.40 7.85 13.59
C ARG A 105 6.95 6.74 14.55
N ASN A 106 5.65 6.44 14.61
CA ASN A 106 5.11 5.41 15.47
C ASN A 106 5.23 4.04 14.79
N ARG A 107 6.40 3.42 14.94
CA ARG A 107 6.73 2.13 14.33
C ARG A 107 5.68 1.05 14.59
N LEU A 108 5.27 0.83 15.84
CA LEU A 108 4.33 -0.23 16.18
C LEU A 108 2.98 -0.02 15.49
N LEU A 109 2.52 1.23 15.45
CA LEU A 109 1.28 1.59 14.76
C LEU A 109 1.38 1.39 13.24
N VAL A 110 2.49 1.84 12.61
CA VAL A 110 2.74 1.62 11.18
C VAL A 110 2.69 0.13 10.84
N GLU A 111 3.39 -0.68 11.63
CA GLU A 111 3.44 -2.12 11.42
C GLU A 111 2.04 -2.77 11.55
N ASN A 112 1.26 -2.37 12.56
CA ASN A 112 -0.10 -2.85 12.78
C ASN A 112 -1.03 -2.49 11.62
N LEU A 113 -1.09 -1.20 11.25
CA LEU A 113 -1.97 -0.72 10.19
C LEU A 113 -1.63 -1.36 8.84
N ILE A 114 -0.35 -1.56 8.51
CA ILE A 114 0.04 -2.25 7.27
C ILE A 114 -0.36 -3.73 7.32
N ARG A 115 -0.23 -4.41 8.46
CA ARG A 115 -0.67 -5.81 8.60
C ARG A 115 -2.18 -5.93 8.38
N GLU A 116 -2.95 -5.04 9.00
CA GLU A 116 -4.41 -4.97 8.86
C GLU A 116 -4.83 -4.69 7.42
N HIS A 117 -4.26 -3.65 6.79
CA HIS A 117 -4.52 -3.31 5.39
C HIS A 117 -4.26 -4.49 4.44
N VAL A 118 -3.15 -5.21 4.62
CA VAL A 118 -2.83 -6.40 3.80
C VAL A 118 -3.81 -7.55 4.05
N ALA A 119 -4.25 -7.76 5.30
CA ALA A 119 -5.26 -8.76 5.62
C ALA A 119 -6.61 -8.43 4.97
N ASN A 120 -7.05 -7.17 5.08
CA ASN A 120 -8.27 -6.68 4.45
C ASN A 120 -8.22 -6.82 2.92
N ALA A 121 -7.09 -6.48 2.30
CA ALA A 121 -6.86 -6.71 0.88
C ALA A 121 -6.92 -8.19 0.49
N GLY A 122 -6.43 -9.09 1.35
CA GLY A 122 -6.53 -10.54 1.18
C GLY A 122 -7.97 -11.05 1.19
N ILE A 123 -8.81 -10.55 2.10
CA ILE A 123 -10.24 -10.89 2.17
C ILE A 123 -10.95 -10.44 0.89
N ARG A 124 -10.70 -9.19 0.45
CA ARG A 124 -11.26 -8.66 -0.81
C ARG A 124 -10.84 -9.51 -2.02
N PHE A 125 -9.56 -9.84 -2.09
CA PHE A 125 -9.02 -10.70 -3.15
C PHE A 125 -9.71 -12.07 -3.17
N GLN A 126 -9.83 -12.73 -2.02
CA GLN A 126 -10.45 -14.06 -1.93
C GLN A 126 -11.89 -14.05 -2.46
N ALA A 127 -12.69 -13.07 -2.02
CA ALA A 127 -14.08 -12.94 -2.45
C ALA A 127 -14.22 -12.74 -3.98
N GLU A 128 -13.29 -12.03 -4.62
CA GLU A 128 -13.31 -11.85 -6.08
C GLU A 128 -12.73 -13.05 -6.83
N TYR A 129 -11.75 -13.75 -6.25
CA TYR A 129 -11.18 -14.96 -6.82
C TYR A 129 -12.21 -16.10 -6.87
N GLU A 130 -12.98 -16.28 -5.80
CA GLU A 130 -14.06 -17.28 -5.72
C GLU A 130 -15.13 -17.04 -6.78
N LYS A 131 -15.59 -15.80 -6.97
CA LYS A 131 -16.56 -15.43 -8.02
C LYS A 131 -16.08 -15.75 -9.43
N LYS A 132 -14.79 -15.57 -9.71
CA LYS A 132 -14.20 -15.89 -11.02
C LYS A 132 -14.05 -17.39 -11.28
N LYS A 133 -14.05 -18.22 -10.23
CA LYS A 133 -14.01 -19.67 -10.37
C LYS A 133 -15.38 -20.25 -10.76
N GLU A 134 -16.45 -19.58 -10.38
CA GLU A 134 -17.84 -19.98 -10.62
C GLU A 134 -18.42 -19.46 -11.95
N ALA A 135 -17.71 -18.56 -12.62
CA ALA A 135 -18.07 -17.95 -13.90
C ALA A 135 -17.39 -18.65 -15.09
#